data_AF-A0A182S9A5-F1
#
_entry.id   AF-A0A182S9A5-F1
#
_cell.length_a   1.000
_cell.length_b   1.000
_cell.length_c   1.000
_cell.angle_alpha   90.00
_cell.angle_beta   90.00
_cell.angle_gamma   90.00
#
_symmetry.space_group_name_H-M   'P 1'
#
loop_
_entity.id
_entity.type
_entity.pdbx_description
1 polymer ?
#
loop_
_entity_poly.entity_id
_entity_poly.type
_entity_poly.pdbx_seq_one_letter_code
_entity_poly.pdbx_strand_id
1 'polypeptide(L)'
;MDTIQPSTIDHPNHVASFHFNLTSTVHRPGWKDSILQLPKKWLSTSEATDEFGFPQMLPKVPVPTVEQTMAEYLRVLQPIVTPQQLDRTKSIIKQFSATIGPGLQEYLLARRETEDNWAYHYWLNDMYMDNPLPLPINSNPGMVMPPRKFTTVNDLAQFAAQLIDQLMDHKEMLE
;
A
#
# COMPACT_ATOMS: atom_id res chain seq x y z
N MET A 1 36.28 64.08 -17.60
CA MET A 1 36.30 63.08 -18.69
C MET A 1 35.56 61.88 -18.17
N ASP A 2 34.29 61.81 -18.53
CA ASP A 2 33.39 60.71 -18.22
C ASP A 2 33.82 59.46 -18.98
N THR A 3 33.70 58.29 -18.34
CA THR A 3 33.49 57.03 -19.05
C THR A 3 32.73 56.07 -18.15
N ILE A 4 31.60 55.59 -18.66
CA ILE A 4 30.55 54.83 -17.98
C ILE A 4 30.51 53.40 -18.56
N GLN A 5 30.41 52.42 -17.65
CA GLN A 5 29.83 51.05 -17.75
C GLN A 5 30.59 49.95 -18.52
N PRO A 6 30.32 48.63 -18.28
CA PRO A 6 29.24 48.04 -17.46
C PRO A 6 29.67 46.97 -16.43
N SER A 7 28.74 46.72 -15.50
CA SER A 7 28.76 45.72 -14.43
C SER A 7 28.47 44.29 -14.92
N THR A 8 29.32 43.33 -14.53
CA THR A 8 29.03 41.89 -14.54
C THR A 8 28.80 41.39 -13.13
N ILE A 9 27.62 40.80 -12.91
CA ILE A 9 27.21 40.10 -11.69
C ILE A 9 27.92 38.74 -11.67
N ASP A 10 28.73 38.49 -10.65
CA ASP A 10 29.40 37.21 -10.42
C ASP A 10 28.81 36.54 -9.17
N HIS A 11 28.25 35.34 -9.36
CA HIS A 11 27.64 34.53 -8.30
C HIS A 11 28.74 33.73 -7.58
N PRO A 12 28.87 33.79 -6.24
CA PRO A 12 29.88 33.01 -5.54
C PRO A 12 29.49 31.53 -5.46
N ASN A 13 30.32 30.69 -6.08
CA ASN A 13 30.37 29.24 -5.88
C ASN A 13 30.79 28.90 -4.44
N HIS A 14 29.85 28.50 -3.59
CA HIS A 14 30.14 27.85 -2.32
C HIS A 14 30.09 26.33 -2.49
N VAL A 15 31.27 25.71 -2.59
CA VAL A 15 31.45 24.27 -2.41
C VAL A 15 31.49 24.01 -0.89
N ALA A 16 30.38 23.53 -0.33
CA ALA A 16 30.34 23.07 1.05
C ALA A 16 30.69 21.58 1.12
N SER A 17 31.92 21.28 1.57
CA SER A 17 32.34 19.96 2.00
C SER A 17 31.61 19.58 3.30
N PHE A 18 30.79 18.53 3.27
CA PHE A 18 30.15 17.98 4.47
C PHE A 18 30.98 16.83 5.05
N HIS A 19 31.54 17.05 6.23
CA HIS A 19 32.04 16.00 7.11
C HIS A 19 30.86 15.34 7.84
N PHE A 20 30.66 14.03 7.64
CA PHE A 20 29.68 13.26 8.41
C PHE A 20 30.31 12.75 9.70
N ASN A 21 29.93 13.33 10.84
CA ASN A 21 30.14 12.74 12.16
C ASN A 21 29.01 11.74 12.44
N LEU A 22 29.36 10.48 12.66
CA LEU A 22 28.43 9.41 13.03
C LEU A 22 28.20 9.39 14.54
N THR A 23 27.12 10.01 15.01
CA THR A 23 26.48 9.62 16.28
C THR A 23 24.95 9.83 16.24
N SER A 24 24.26 8.71 16.51
CA SER A 24 22.87 8.56 16.98
C SER A 24 21.72 9.20 16.21
N THR A 25 20.95 8.39 15.49
CA THR A 25 19.64 7.85 15.93
C THR A 25 19.01 7.09 14.75
N VAL A 26 18.66 5.82 14.96
CA VAL A 26 17.95 5.04 13.93
C VAL A 26 16.52 5.58 13.84
N HIS A 27 16.25 6.41 12.84
CA HIS A 27 14.91 6.85 12.51
C HIS A 27 14.13 5.64 11.99
N ARG A 28 13.09 5.23 12.72
CA ARG A 28 12.21 4.10 12.37
C ARG A 28 11.09 4.63 11.49
N PRO A 29 10.79 4.03 10.33
CA PRO A 29 9.54 4.34 9.66
C PRO A 29 8.40 3.71 10.47
N GLY A 30 7.48 4.54 10.97
CA GLY A 30 6.21 4.09 11.52
C GLY A 30 5.20 3.84 10.41
N TRP A 31 4.03 3.29 10.76
CA TRP A 31 2.87 3.20 9.83
C TRP A 31 2.39 4.57 9.30
N LYS A 32 2.87 5.68 9.88
CA LYS A 32 2.70 7.05 9.34
C LYS A 32 3.57 7.32 8.11
N ASP A 33 4.63 6.55 7.91
CA ASP A 33 5.46 6.55 6.70
C ASP A 33 4.90 5.58 5.64
N SER A 34 3.62 5.19 5.79
CA SER A 34 2.90 4.39 4.81
C SER A 34 2.80 5.13 3.49
N ILE A 35 3.00 4.39 2.41
CA ILE A 35 2.80 4.80 1.01
C ILE A 35 1.43 5.47 0.81
N LEU A 36 0.43 5.11 1.64
CA LEU A 36 -0.91 5.67 1.62
C LEU A 36 -1.03 7.13 2.11
N GLN A 37 0.00 7.67 2.80
CA GLN A 37 0.04 9.05 3.27
C GLN A 37 0.91 9.97 2.38
N LEU A 38 1.63 9.41 1.41
CA LEU A 38 2.39 10.23 0.47
C LEU A 38 1.40 11.09 -0.35
N PRO A 39 1.73 12.37 -0.62
CA PRO A 39 0.85 13.19 -1.46
C PRO A 39 0.71 12.48 -2.81
N LYS A 40 -0.52 12.30 -3.31
CA LYS A 40 -0.84 11.44 -4.47
C LYS A 40 0.07 11.65 -5.70
N LYS A 41 0.56 12.88 -5.89
CA LYS A 41 1.54 13.26 -6.93
C LYS A 41 2.93 12.63 -6.81
N TRP A 42 3.30 12.12 -5.63
CA TRP A 42 4.58 11.44 -5.34
C TRP A 42 4.49 9.93 -5.55
N LEU A 43 3.27 9.39 -5.65
CA LEU A 43 3.03 7.99 -6.00
C LEU A 43 3.16 7.76 -7.52
N SER A 44 3.10 8.84 -8.29
CA SER A 44 3.24 8.81 -9.74
C SER A 44 4.61 9.31 -10.17
N THR A 45 5.26 8.62 -11.09
CA THR A 45 6.39 9.15 -11.86
C THR A 45 5.91 9.83 -13.16
N SER A 46 4.61 9.77 -13.48
CA SER A 46 4.00 10.42 -14.64
C SER A 46 3.28 11.72 -14.26
N GLU A 47 3.56 12.80 -14.98
CA GLU A 47 2.84 14.08 -14.89
C GLU A 47 1.43 14.02 -15.50
N ALA A 48 1.11 12.94 -16.22
CA ALA A 48 -0.19 12.74 -16.83
C ALA A 48 -1.22 12.23 -15.82
N THR A 49 -2.32 12.97 -15.69
CA THR A 49 -3.50 12.60 -14.91
C THR A 49 -4.67 12.28 -15.83
N ASP A 50 -5.59 11.44 -15.37
CA ASP A 50 -6.88 11.24 -16.02
C ASP A 50 -7.82 12.45 -15.79
N GLU A 51 -9.04 12.38 -16.33
CA GLU A 51 -10.08 13.41 -16.22
C GLU A 51 -10.56 13.66 -14.77
N PHE A 52 -10.24 12.75 -13.85
CA PHE A 52 -10.54 12.83 -12.42
C PHE A 52 -9.33 13.26 -11.58
N GLY A 53 -8.19 13.54 -12.21
CA GLY A 53 -6.96 13.99 -11.56
C GLY A 53 -6.13 12.87 -10.92
N PHE A 54 -6.39 11.59 -11.25
CA PHE A 54 -5.57 10.47 -10.80
C PHE A 54 -4.40 10.24 -11.74
N PRO A 55 -3.25 9.75 -11.23
CA PRO A 55 -2.15 9.32 -12.09
C PRO A 55 -2.61 8.31 -13.15
N GLN A 56 -2.20 8.53 -14.40
CA GLN A 56 -2.45 7.53 -15.47
C GLN A 56 -1.79 6.19 -15.17
N MET A 57 -0.68 6.18 -14.40
CA MET A 57 -0.02 4.97 -13.94
C MET A 57 0.14 4.99 -12.42
N LEU A 58 -0.35 3.94 -11.76
CA LEU A 58 -0.12 3.70 -10.34
C LEU A 58 1.21 2.95 -10.11
N PRO A 59 1.88 3.19 -8.98
CA PRO A 59 3.12 2.50 -8.67
C PRO A 59 2.84 1.02 -8.38
N LYS A 60 3.69 0.12 -8.89
CA LYS A 60 3.59 -1.31 -8.61
C LYS A 60 3.78 -1.61 -7.12
N VAL A 61 3.00 -2.57 -6.62
CA VAL A 61 3.13 -3.06 -5.24
C VAL A 61 4.59 -3.48 -4.97
N PRO A 62 5.23 -2.96 -3.92
CA PRO A 62 6.63 -3.29 -3.63
C PRO A 62 6.77 -4.73 -3.14
N VAL A 63 7.97 -5.29 -3.30
CA VAL A 63 8.39 -6.53 -2.64
C VAL A 63 9.40 -6.11 -1.55
N PRO A 64 9.03 -6.11 -0.26
CA PRO A 64 9.96 -5.79 0.82
C PRO A 64 11.14 -6.76 0.86
N THR A 65 12.27 -6.35 1.45
CA THR A 65 13.40 -7.28 1.56
C THR A 65 13.11 -8.41 2.54
N VAL A 66 13.83 -9.53 2.41
CA VAL A 66 13.71 -10.65 3.36
C VAL A 66 14.04 -10.17 4.77
N GLU A 67 15.08 -9.37 4.96
CA GLU A 67 15.51 -8.86 6.26
C GLU A 67 14.44 -7.99 6.92
N GLN A 68 13.86 -7.06 6.16
CA GLN A 68 12.78 -6.19 6.64
C GLN A 68 11.56 -7.02 7.04
N THR A 69 11.15 -7.97 6.18
CA THR A 69 10.00 -8.84 6.43
C THR A 69 10.21 -9.72 7.66
N MET A 70 11.39 -10.34 7.80
CA MET A 70 11.70 -11.22 8.93
C MET A 70 11.84 -10.46 10.25
N ALA A 71 12.39 -9.24 10.23
CA ALA A 71 12.47 -8.39 11.41
C ALA A 71 11.08 -7.98 11.91
N GLU A 72 10.20 -7.60 10.99
CA GLU A 72 8.81 -7.24 11.31
C GLU A 72 8.01 -8.45 11.80
N TYR A 73 8.19 -9.61 11.17
CA TYR A 73 7.57 -10.87 11.61
C TYR A 73 7.94 -11.21 13.07
N LEU A 74 9.22 -11.10 13.45
CA LEU A 74 9.62 -11.30 14.85
C LEU A 74 9.01 -10.27 15.81
N ARG A 75 8.93 -9.00 15.38
CA ARG A 75 8.34 -7.92 16.19
C ARG A 75 6.86 -8.19 16.49
N VAL A 76 6.11 -8.67 15.50
CA VAL A 76 4.68 -8.98 15.62
C VAL A 76 4.46 -10.26 16.44
N LEU A 77 5.35 -11.25 16.33
CA LEU A 77 5.25 -12.48 17.10
C LEU A 77 5.59 -12.31 18.58
N GLN A 78 6.56 -11.45 18.91
CA GLN A 78 7.06 -11.27 20.28
C GLN A 78 5.96 -11.18 21.37
N PRO A 79 4.85 -10.41 21.20
CA PRO A 79 3.81 -10.32 22.22
C PRO A 79 2.87 -11.54 22.31
N ILE A 80 2.85 -12.45 21.32
CA ILE A 80 1.87 -13.55 21.24
C ILE A 80 2.49 -14.94 21.41
N VAL A 81 3.81 -15.04 21.56
CA VAL A 81 4.52 -16.32 21.72
C VAL A 81 5.36 -16.34 22.99
N THR A 82 5.68 -17.54 23.49
CA THR A 82 6.61 -17.70 24.61
C THR A 82 8.05 -17.39 24.19
N PRO A 83 8.96 -17.06 25.13
CA PRO A 83 10.38 -16.83 24.80
C PRO A 83 11.03 -18.01 24.07
N GLN A 84 10.72 -19.24 24.49
CA GLN A 84 11.22 -20.46 23.86
C GLN A 84 10.73 -20.62 22.41
N GLN A 85 9.46 -20.31 22.14
CA GLN A 85 8.91 -20.31 20.78
C GLN A 85 9.57 -19.22 19.93
N LEU A 86 9.78 -18.03 20.48
CA LEU A 86 10.45 -16.93 19.77
C LEU A 86 11.88 -17.31 19.37
N ASP A 87 12.65 -17.95 20.27
CA ASP A 87 14.03 -18.37 19.98
C ASP A 87 14.10 -19.49 18.94
N ARG A 88 13.13 -20.41 18.95
CA ARG A 88 12.95 -21.38 17.87
C ARG A 88 12.67 -20.68 16.54
N THR A 89 11.77 -19.69 16.53
CA THR A 89 11.43 -18.93 15.31
C THR A 89 12.64 -18.17 14.77
N LYS A 90 13.45 -17.52 15.63
CA LYS A 90 14.71 -16.87 15.20
C LYS A 90 15.65 -17.85 14.49
N SER A 91 15.74 -19.08 14.99
CA SER A 91 16.58 -20.12 14.38
C SER A 91 16.07 -20.52 13.00
N ILE A 92 14.75 -20.66 12.84
CA ILE A 92 14.09 -20.95 11.55
C ILE A 92 14.32 -19.81 10.56
N ILE A 93 14.12 -18.56 10.98
CA ILE A 93 14.36 -17.38 10.15
C ILE A 93 15.81 -17.34 9.67
N LYS A 94 16.77 -17.58 10.57
CA LYS A 94 18.19 -17.63 10.19
C LYS A 94 18.46 -18.67 9.11
N GLN A 95 17.86 -19.86 9.23
CA GLN A 95 18.00 -20.91 8.22
C GLN A 95 17.31 -20.51 6.90
N PHE A 96 16.11 -19.95 6.96
CA PHE A 96 15.37 -19.49 5.78
C PHE A 96 16.15 -18.44 4.99
N SER A 97 16.64 -17.40 5.68
CA SER A 97 17.42 -16.32 5.08
C SER A 97 18.75 -16.79 4.50
N ALA A 98 19.33 -17.87 5.02
CA ALA A 98 20.58 -18.44 4.52
C ALA A 98 20.40 -19.49 3.42
N THR A 99 19.18 -19.98 3.18
CA THR A 99 18.91 -21.08 2.25
C THR A 99 17.97 -20.65 1.12
N ILE A 100 16.68 -20.96 1.23
CA ILE A 100 15.70 -20.75 0.16
C ILE A 100 15.22 -19.30 0.04
N GLY A 101 15.36 -18.49 1.09
CA GLY A 101 14.84 -17.12 1.16
C GLY A 101 15.30 -16.22 0.01
N PRO A 102 16.61 -16.12 -0.29
CA PRO A 102 17.10 -15.31 -1.40
C PRO A 102 16.54 -15.72 -2.76
N GLY A 103 16.45 -17.03 -3.05
CA GLY A 103 15.88 -17.52 -4.31
C GLY A 103 14.39 -17.21 -4.45
N LEU A 104 13.62 -17.29 -3.36
CA LEU A 104 12.22 -16.88 -3.36
C LEU A 104 12.06 -15.36 -3.52
N GLN A 105 12.96 -14.57 -2.93
CA GLN A 105 12.97 -13.11 -3.10
C GLN A 105 13.21 -12.72 -4.56
N GLU A 106 14.19 -13.33 -5.22
CA GLU A 106 14.47 -13.11 -6.64
C GLU A 106 13.27 -13.47 -7.52
N TYR A 107 12.59 -14.59 -7.21
CA TYR A 107 11.37 -14.98 -7.89
C TYR A 107 10.24 -13.94 -7.74
N LEU A 108 10.01 -13.42 -6.52
CA LEU A 108 9.00 -12.39 -6.27
C LEU A 108 9.34 -11.07 -6.97
N LEU A 109 10.62 -10.70 -7.02
CA LEU A 109 11.08 -9.52 -7.75
C LEU A 109 10.86 -9.69 -9.26
N ALA A 110 11.20 -10.83 -9.85
CA ALA A 110 10.93 -11.12 -11.26
C ALA A 110 9.42 -11.10 -11.57
N ARG A 111 8.59 -11.65 -10.68
CA ARG A 111 7.12 -11.60 -10.78
C ARG A 111 6.59 -10.18 -10.74
N ARG A 112 7.12 -9.32 -9.86
CA ARG A 112 6.76 -7.89 -9.81
C ARG A 112 7.04 -7.16 -11.11
N GLU A 113 8.13 -7.48 -11.81
CA GLU A 113 8.42 -6.83 -13.09
C GLU A 113 7.43 -7.24 -14.19
N THR A 114 6.97 -8.48 -14.17
CA THR A 114 6.06 -9.03 -15.21
C THR A 114 4.58 -8.78 -14.97
N GLU A 115 4.16 -8.55 -13.72
CA GLU A 115 2.74 -8.37 -13.35
C GLU A 115 2.47 -6.95 -12.82
N ASP A 116 1.24 -6.44 -13.00
CA ASP A 116 0.83 -5.16 -12.43
C ASP A 116 0.77 -5.20 -10.89
N ASN A 117 0.36 -6.35 -10.35
CA ASN A 117 0.38 -6.64 -8.93
C ASN A 117 0.75 -8.10 -8.69
N TRP A 118 2.00 -8.33 -8.26
CA TRP A 118 2.57 -9.66 -8.04
C TRP A 118 1.81 -10.52 -7.03
N ALA A 119 1.04 -9.90 -6.12
CA ALA A 119 0.36 -10.56 -5.01
C ALA A 119 -1.13 -10.82 -5.28
N TYR A 120 -1.71 -10.22 -6.34
CA TYR A 120 -3.17 -10.22 -6.53
C TYR A 120 -3.76 -11.62 -6.61
N HIS A 121 -3.24 -12.47 -7.50
CA HIS A 121 -3.76 -13.82 -7.68
C HIS A 121 -3.47 -14.73 -6.48
N TYR A 122 -2.34 -14.55 -5.80
CA TYR A 122 -2.05 -15.28 -4.56
C TYR A 122 -3.06 -14.93 -3.47
N TRP A 123 -3.33 -13.65 -3.26
CA TRP A 123 -4.32 -13.19 -2.29
C TRP A 123 -5.74 -13.65 -2.67
N LEU A 124 -6.16 -13.43 -3.92
CA LEU A 124 -7.51 -13.75 -4.37
C LEU A 124 -7.81 -15.25 -4.24
N ASN A 125 -6.86 -16.09 -4.64
CA ASN A 125 -7.08 -17.53 -4.63
C ASN A 125 -7.04 -18.09 -3.20
N ASP A 126 -5.98 -17.78 -2.45
CA ASP A 126 -5.79 -18.33 -1.10
C ASP A 126 -6.87 -17.85 -0.12
N MET A 127 -7.30 -16.58 -0.22
CA MET A 127 -8.30 -16.03 0.71
C MET A 127 -9.75 -16.35 0.32
N TYR A 128 -10.04 -16.53 -0.98
CA TYR A 128 -11.42 -16.65 -1.47
C TYR A 128 -11.63 -17.87 -2.37
N MET A 129 -10.96 -17.95 -3.53
CA MET A 129 -11.35 -18.92 -4.56
C MET A 129 -11.10 -20.37 -4.18
N ASP A 130 -10.03 -20.62 -3.42
CA ASP A 130 -9.64 -21.96 -2.98
C ASP A 130 -10.18 -22.28 -1.57
N ASN A 131 -10.90 -21.35 -0.94
CA ASN A 131 -11.47 -21.55 0.39
C ASN A 131 -12.78 -22.34 0.29
N PRO A 132 -12.85 -23.58 0.83
CA PRO A 132 -14.04 -24.43 0.70
C PRO A 132 -15.17 -24.07 1.67
N LEU A 133 -14.96 -23.09 2.57
CA LEU A 133 -15.95 -22.71 3.56
C LEU A 133 -17.15 -22.02 2.90
N PRO A 134 -18.38 -22.21 3.42
CA PRO A 134 -19.56 -21.52 2.91
C PRO A 134 -19.38 -20.00 2.93
N LEU A 135 -19.82 -19.32 1.86
CA LEU A 135 -19.72 -17.85 1.76
C LEU A 135 -20.47 -17.10 2.88
N PRO A 136 -21.71 -17.48 3.27
CA PRO A 136 -22.37 -16.85 4.41
C PRO A 136 -21.54 -17.03 5.68
N ILE A 137 -21.47 -16.00 6.51
CA ILE A 137 -20.69 -15.95 7.77
C ILE A 137 -19.17 -15.88 7.55
N ASN A 138 -18.60 -16.71 6.67
CA ASN A 138 -17.14 -16.82 6.56
C ASN A 138 -16.50 -15.82 5.60
N SER A 139 -17.23 -15.35 4.58
CA SER A 139 -16.66 -14.48 3.54
C SER A 139 -17.50 -13.23 3.28
N ASN A 140 -18.81 -13.38 3.07
CA ASN A 140 -19.67 -12.27 2.65
C ASN A 140 -19.96 -11.33 3.83
N PRO A 141 -19.39 -10.10 3.88
CA PRO A 141 -19.73 -9.15 4.92
C PRO A 141 -21.14 -8.59 4.69
N GLY A 142 -21.87 -8.37 5.77
CA GLY A 142 -23.17 -7.68 5.74
C GLY A 142 -23.03 -6.23 6.21
N MET A 143 -23.74 -5.30 5.57
CA MET A 143 -23.90 -3.93 6.05
C MET A 143 -25.37 -3.68 6.40
N VAL A 144 -25.63 -3.17 7.60
CA VAL A 144 -26.98 -2.80 8.04
C VAL A 144 -27.18 -1.31 7.82
N MET A 145 -28.23 -0.95 7.07
CA MET A 145 -28.61 0.43 6.83
C MET A 145 -29.47 1.00 7.98
N PRO A 146 -29.54 2.34 8.12
CA PRO A 146 -30.42 2.97 9.11
C PRO A 146 -31.86 2.44 9.02
N PRO A 147 -32.50 2.10 10.15
CA PRO A 147 -33.82 1.50 10.14
C PRO A 147 -34.85 2.45 9.54
N ARG A 148 -35.70 1.93 8.67
CA ARG A 148 -36.86 2.63 8.10
C ARG A 148 -38.14 1.96 8.61
N LYS A 149 -39.16 2.76 8.91
CA LYS A 149 -40.49 2.26 9.26
C LYS A 149 -41.36 2.33 8.01
N PHE A 150 -41.98 1.20 7.67
CA PHE A 150 -42.96 1.10 6.59
C PHE A 150 -44.32 0.76 7.20
N THR A 151 -45.36 1.48 6.78
CA THR A 151 -46.72 1.27 7.26
C THR A 151 -47.55 0.41 6.30
N THR A 152 -47.24 0.48 5.00
CA THR A 152 -47.93 -0.27 3.95
C THR A 152 -46.94 -0.97 3.02
N VAL A 153 -47.43 -1.95 2.27
CA VAL A 153 -46.65 -2.62 1.20
C VAL A 153 -46.27 -1.63 0.09
N ASN A 154 -47.11 -0.63 -0.18
CA ASN A 154 -46.81 0.41 -1.15
C ASN A 154 -45.63 1.29 -0.72
N ASP A 155 -45.50 1.62 0.57
CA ASP A 155 -44.35 2.38 1.09
C ASP A 155 -43.03 1.60 0.88
N LEU A 156 -43.07 0.29 1.14
CA LEU A 156 -41.92 -0.60 0.90
C LEU A 156 -41.58 -0.68 -0.59
N ALA A 157 -42.58 -0.84 -1.45
CA ALA A 157 -42.39 -0.90 -2.90
C ALA A 157 -41.82 0.41 -3.46
N GLN A 158 -42.31 1.55 -2.99
CA GLN A 158 -41.80 2.87 -3.40
C GLN A 158 -40.34 3.06 -2.96
N PHE A 159 -40.00 2.67 -1.74
CA PHE A 159 -38.62 2.72 -1.27
C PHE A 159 -37.69 1.79 -2.07
N ALA A 160 -38.12 0.55 -2.35
CA ALA A 160 -37.35 -0.37 -3.17
C ALA A 160 -37.13 0.16 -4.59
N ALA A 161 -38.16 0.76 -5.20
CA ALA A 161 -38.06 1.39 -6.51
C ALA A 161 -37.05 2.55 -6.49
N GLN A 162 -37.12 3.44 -5.51
CA GLN A 162 -36.15 4.52 -5.33
C GLN A 162 -34.72 4.00 -5.12
N LEU A 163 -34.53 2.94 -4.33
CA LEU A 163 -33.20 2.35 -4.14
C LEU A 163 -32.63 1.82 -5.45
N ILE A 164 -33.44 1.12 -6.25
CA ILE A 164 -33.01 0.59 -7.55
C ILE A 164 -32.67 1.73 -8.50
N ASP A 165 -33.51 2.75 -8.58
CA ASP A 165 -33.31 3.95 -9.41
C ASP A 165 -31.98 4.64 -9.08
N GLN A 166 -31.73 4.89 -7.79
CA GLN A 166 -30.46 5.49 -7.34
C GLN A 166 -29.23 4.58 -7.58
N LEU A 167 -29.41 3.26 -7.54
CA LEU A 167 -28.33 2.33 -7.92
C LEU A 167 -28.04 2.37 -9.43
N MET A 168 -29.05 2.61 -10.26
CA MET A 168 -28.86 2.78 -11.71
C MET A 168 -28.18 4.11 -12.02
N ASP A 169 -28.61 5.21 -11.40
CA ASP A 169 -27.93 6.51 -11.51
C ASP A 169 -26.44 6.39 -11.13
N HIS A 170 -26.15 5.65 -10.05
CA HIS A 170 -24.77 5.43 -9.63
C HIS A 170 -23.98 4.57 -10.61
N LYS A 171 -24.62 3.57 -11.22
CA LYS A 171 -23.99 2.76 -12.26
C LYS A 171 -23.62 3.62 -13.48
N GLU A 172 -24.53 4.47 -13.95
CA GLU A 172 -24.29 5.38 -15.09
C GLU A 172 -23.15 6.38 -14.82
N MET A 173 -22.93 6.76 -13.56
CA MET A 173 -21.79 7.59 -13.17
C MET A 173 -20.43 6.88 -13.29
N LEU A 174 -20.41 5.54 -13.16
CA LEU A 174 -19.18 4.73 -13.17
C LEU A 174 -18.79 4.24 -14.57
N GLU A 175 -19.71 4.31 -15.54
CA GLU A 175 -19.50 3.96 -16.95
C GLU A 175 -19.07 5.17 -17.77
#